data_AF-A0A9D8AF33-F1
#
_entry.id   AF-A0A9D8AF33-F1
#
_cell.length_a   1.000
_cell.length_b   1.000
_cell.length_c   1.000
_cell.angle_alpha   90.00
_cell.angle_beta   90.00
_cell.angle_gamma   90.00
#
_symmetry.space_group_name_H-M   'P 1'
#
loop_
_entity.id
_entity.type
_entity.pdbx_description
1 polymer ?
#
loop_
_entity_poly.entity_id
_entity_poly.type
_entity_poly.pdbx_seq_one_letter_code
_entity_poly.pdbx_strand_id
1 'polypeptide(L)'
;EITGVVKPSTQINVVSLGSGTAQKINFKVGDKVTEGQVLASLHDISTLVNINNIQANYLNAQNNKSAIERLAGESITQASINMKSAEESIESARVALNSAEINYTNAYNLQEKSSTDSVRQAQTAYYSYQSIIKSALGQINYLLNVDSGPHLNSIDDVIGVKNQSSYDKAREDYLKAKNDFDSLLDLEITESNINSSLGELISVLNMLRVSLLSVNATLDNTITSVNFTISDLNSQKNTYYNLQSSIINSINNATATLQGLENKPLTNKQEVDVLRTQVDSARVQLDLANLKYRNAQISLESAKQSKNQQIIGAQSSVDIARGQLNLANTQLGYLTIKAPIDGTIVEKSIEVGVDLKPGQKICSIAQTKYVLIEAHIASEDSYNITINQPVIINDNLVGMLSNISPSADQVTRKVKIEILFDNSLGELIPETFVKIKFQKKEDTNTNSIMIPLRVVTITQNEHFVFIVNKDIQSEKSDSIATIKKVIINLGQISGDKVEVISGLSKDDEIVLNNINSLKDGGIVKIEK
;
A
#
# COMPACT_ATOMS: atom_id res chain seq x y z
N GLU A 1 55.18 43.70 -31.30
CA GLU A 1 55.12 42.24 -31.54
C GLU A 1 55.24 41.56 -30.20
N ILE A 2 54.30 40.68 -29.85
CA ILE A 2 54.23 40.01 -28.55
C ILE A 2 54.19 38.51 -28.79
N THR A 3 54.67 37.71 -27.83
CA THR A 3 54.54 36.25 -27.89
C THR A 3 53.36 35.81 -27.04
N GLY A 4 52.46 35.04 -27.63
CA GLY A 4 51.36 34.36 -26.93
C GLY A 4 51.55 32.85 -26.92
N VAL A 5 50.86 32.17 -26.02
CA VAL A 5 50.79 30.71 -25.93
C VAL A 5 49.42 30.27 -26.41
N VAL A 6 49.36 29.35 -27.36
CA VAL A 6 48.10 28.74 -27.81
C VAL A 6 47.61 27.81 -26.70
N LYS A 7 46.39 28.02 -26.22
CA LYS A 7 45.68 27.17 -25.25
C LYS A 7 44.46 26.55 -25.93
N PRO A 8 44.12 25.29 -25.63
CA PRO A 8 42.85 24.74 -26.08
C PRO A 8 41.69 25.47 -25.40
N SER A 9 40.54 25.57 -26.07
CA SER A 9 39.35 26.21 -25.49
C SER A 9 38.84 25.46 -24.24
N THR A 10 38.88 24.14 -24.27
CA THR A 10 38.56 23.27 -23.13
C THR A 10 39.52 22.10 -23.12
N GLN A 11 40.03 21.72 -21.96
CA GLN A 11 40.81 20.49 -21.78
C GLN A 11 40.35 19.76 -20.52
N ILE A 12 40.00 18.48 -20.68
CA ILE A 12 39.53 17.62 -19.58
C ILE A 12 40.45 16.41 -19.45
N ASN A 13 40.85 16.12 -18.22
CA ASN A 13 41.52 14.88 -17.88
C ASN A 13 40.48 13.78 -17.70
N VAL A 14 40.54 12.76 -18.54
CA VAL A 14 39.77 11.54 -18.35
C VAL A 14 40.47 10.70 -17.30
N VAL A 15 39.75 10.30 -16.27
CA VAL A 15 40.26 9.48 -15.16
C VAL A 15 39.50 8.16 -15.10
N SER A 16 40.11 7.12 -14.52
CA SER A 16 39.38 5.89 -14.21
C SER A 16 38.38 6.16 -13.08
N LEU A 17 37.15 5.66 -13.22
CA LEU A 17 36.16 5.65 -12.14
C LEU A 17 36.15 4.32 -11.37
N GLY A 18 36.76 3.27 -11.94
CA GLY A 18 36.84 1.93 -11.37
C GLY A 18 38.27 1.41 -11.27
N SER A 19 38.43 0.28 -10.61
CA SER A 19 39.69 -0.47 -10.58
C SER A 19 39.68 -1.60 -11.60
N GLY A 20 40.82 -1.88 -12.24
CA GLY A 20 40.97 -3.03 -13.14
C GLY A 20 42.19 -2.91 -14.04
N THR A 21 42.52 -3.99 -14.73
CA THR A 21 43.65 -4.02 -15.68
C THR A 21 43.19 -3.49 -17.04
N ALA A 22 43.93 -2.55 -17.64
CA ALA A 22 43.62 -2.04 -18.97
C ALA A 22 43.71 -3.15 -20.01
N GLN A 23 42.57 -3.59 -20.56
CA GLN A 23 42.50 -4.68 -21.53
C GLN A 23 42.63 -4.17 -22.95
N LYS A 24 41.98 -3.05 -23.27
CA LYS A 24 41.98 -2.46 -24.60
C LYS A 24 42.03 -0.95 -24.51
N ILE A 25 42.84 -0.34 -25.37
CA ILE A 25 42.93 1.10 -25.57
C ILE A 25 42.62 1.37 -27.04
N ASN A 26 41.54 2.11 -27.31
CA ASN A 26 41.02 2.41 -28.65
C ASN A 26 41.37 3.81 -29.13
N PHE A 27 42.40 4.43 -28.57
CA PHE A 27 42.83 5.78 -28.94
C PHE A 27 44.36 5.92 -28.93
N LYS A 28 44.85 6.90 -29.68
CA LYS A 28 46.23 7.38 -29.71
C LYS A 28 46.23 8.90 -29.58
N VAL A 29 47.39 9.47 -29.22
CA VAL A 29 47.58 10.91 -29.25
C VAL A 29 47.37 11.41 -30.68
N GLY A 30 46.53 12.43 -30.85
CA GLY A 30 46.11 12.99 -32.14
C GLY A 30 44.76 12.48 -32.65
N ASP A 31 44.20 11.41 -32.08
CA ASP A 31 42.89 10.89 -32.51
C ASP A 31 41.76 11.87 -32.12
N LYS A 32 40.82 12.08 -33.04
CA LYS A 32 39.55 12.77 -32.77
C LYS A 32 38.56 11.82 -32.13
N VAL A 33 37.90 12.26 -31.08
CA VAL A 33 36.92 11.47 -30.33
C VAL A 33 35.63 12.26 -30.13
N THR A 34 34.50 11.54 -30.09
CA THR A 34 33.19 12.11 -29.78
C THR A 34 32.76 11.77 -28.36
N GLU A 35 31.96 12.62 -27.72
CA GLU A 35 31.35 12.37 -26.42
C GLU A 35 30.65 11.00 -26.41
N GLY A 36 30.89 10.21 -25.36
CA GLY A 36 30.38 8.86 -25.21
C GLY A 36 31.15 7.77 -25.97
N GLN A 37 32.12 8.12 -26.84
CA GLN A 37 32.97 7.14 -27.53
C GLN A 37 33.80 6.34 -26.52
N VAL A 38 33.84 5.02 -26.69
CA VAL A 38 34.62 4.12 -25.83
C VAL A 38 36.11 4.28 -26.11
N LEU A 39 36.84 4.81 -25.13
CA LEU A 39 38.28 5.05 -25.20
C LEU A 39 39.07 3.84 -24.75
N ALA A 40 38.68 3.22 -23.64
CA ALA A 40 39.36 2.05 -23.11
C ALA A 40 38.39 1.12 -22.39
N SER A 41 38.74 -0.17 -22.33
CA SER A 41 38.04 -1.17 -21.52
C SER A 41 39.00 -1.78 -20.50
N LEU A 42 38.50 -1.92 -19.28
CA LEU A 42 39.17 -2.56 -18.17
C LEU A 42 38.65 -3.98 -18.01
N HIS A 43 39.51 -4.86 -17.53
CA HIS A 43 39.13 -6.20 -17.12
C HIS A 43 39.33 -6.33 -15.61
N ASP A 44 38.26 -6.70 -14.93
CA ASP A 44 38.30 -7.05 -13.51
C ASP A 44 37.38 -8.25 -13.26
N ILE A 45 38.01 -9.40 -13.01
CA ILE A 45 37.32 -10.66 -12.75
C ILE A 45 36.47 -10.55 -11.48
N SER A 46 36.93 -9.80 -10.47
CA SER A 46 36.23 -9.70 -9.19
C SER A 46 34.90 -8.97 -9.34
N THR A 47 34.86 -7.86 -10.08
CA THR A 47 33.63 -7.14 -10.42
C THR A 47 32.66 -8.02 -11.22
N LEU A 48 33.14 -8.80 -12.20
CA LEU A 48 32.32 -9.71 -13.01
C LEU A 48 31.73 -10.87 -12.19
N VAL A 49 32.50 -11.44 -11.27
CA VAL A 49 31.99 -12.49 -10.36
C VAL A 49 30.98 -11.89 -9.38
N ASN A 50 31.25 -10.70 -8.85
CA ASN A 50 30.38 -10.01 -7.90
C ASN A 50 29.00 -9.71 -8.51
N ILE A 51 28.94 -9.19 -9.73
CA ILE A 51 27.65 -8.91 -10.39
C ILE A 51 26.84 -10.18 -10.63
N ASN A 52 27.47 -11.29 -11.02
CA ASN A 52 26.77 -12.57 -11.21
C ASN A 52 26.16 -13.07 -9.89
N ASN A 53 26.89 -12.96 -8.77
CA ASN A 53 26.37 -13.31 -7.45
C ASN A 53 25.19 -12.42 -7.03
N ILE A 54 25.28 -11.12 -7.28
CA ILE A 54 24.20 -10.17 -6.96
C ILE A 54 22.97 -10.39 -7.84
N GLN A 55 23.15 -10.73 -9.12
CA GLN A 55 22.06 -11.11 -10.01
C GLN A 55 21.34 -12.38 -9.53
N ALA A 56 22.09 -13.40 -9.10
CA ALA A 56 21.53 -14.61 -8.51
C ALA A 56 20.74 -14.29 -7.23
N ASN A 57 21.27 -13.42 -6.36
CA ASN A 57 20.56 -12.97 -5.16
C ASN A 57 19.27 -12.21 -5.48
N TYR A 58 19.27 -11.35 -6.49
CA TYR A 58 18.07 -10.65 -6.96
C TYR A 58 17.01 -11.63 -7.47
N LEU A 59 17.40 -12.59 -8.30
CA LEU A 59 16.49 -13.63 -8.79
C LEU A 59 15.93 -14.49 -7.65
N ASN A 60 16.76 -14.87 -6.67
CA ASN A 60 16.32 -15.60 -5.48
C ASN A 60 15.31 -14.80 -4.66
N ALA A 61 15.53 -13.49 -4.47
CA ALA A 61 14.58 -12.62 -3.79
C ALA A 61 13.24 -12.54 -4.54
N GLN A 62 13.25 -12.48 -5.88
CA GLN A 62 12.04 -12.51 -6.71
C GLN A 62 11.28 -13.84 -6.57
N ASN A 63 11.99 -14.97 -6.66
CA ASN A 63 11.39 -16.29 -6.51
C ASN A 63 10.80 -16.49 -5.11
N ASN A 64 11.50 -16.04 -4.07
CA ASN A 64 11.01 -16.07 -2.70
C ASN A 64 9.72 -15.26 -2.53
N LYS A 65 9.65 -14.06 -3.13
CA LYS A 65 8.43 -13.25 -3.14
C LYS A 65 7.26 -14.00 -3.78
N SER A 66 7.44 -14.57 -4.96
CA SER A 66 6.38 -15.34 -5.64
C SER A 66 5.95 -16.58 -4.85
N ALA A 67 6.88 -17.26 -4.18
CA ALA A 67 6.56 -18.38 -3.29
C ALA A 67 5.71 -17.94 -2.09
N ILE A 68 6.07 -16.81 -1.46
CA ILE A 68 5.31 -16.22 -0.35
C ILE A 68 3.91 -15.81 -0.80
N GLU A 69 3.76 -15.17 -1.97
CA GLU A 69 2.46 -14.78 -2.52
C GLU A 69 1.53 -15.98 -2.71
N ARG A 70 2.07 -17.10 -3.20
CA ARG A 70 1.31 -18.35 -3.38
C ARG A 70 0.89 -18.95 -2.03
N LEU A 71 1.83 -19.16 -1.11
CA LEU A 71 1.55 -19.76 0.21
C LEU A 71 0.57 -18.92 1.04
N ALA A 72 0.70 -17.60 0.98
CA ALA A 72 -0.22 -16.68 1.62
C ALA A 72 -1.61 -16.71 0.96
N GLY A 73 -1.67 -16.87 -0.38
CA GLY A 73 -2.90 -17.10 -1.11
C GLY A 73 -3.61 -18.39 -0.68
N GLU A 74 -2.88 -19.51 -0.60
CA GLU A 74 -3.39 -20.80 -0.12
C GLU A 74 -3.92 -20.71 1.32
N SER A 75 -3.21 -20.00 2.20
CA SER A 75 -3.65 -19.78 3.59
C SER A 75 -4.97 -19.03 3.67
N ILE A 76 -5.17 -18.00 2.83
CA ILE A 76 -6.44 -17.25 2.73
C ILE A 76 -7.56 -18.13 2.17
N THR A 77 -7.28 -18.95 1.15
CA THR A 77 -8.25 -19.89 0.59
C THR A 77 -8.71 -20.88 1.65
N GLN A 78 -7.78 -21.46 2.42
CA GLN A 78 -8.12 -22.40 3.50
C GLN A 78 -8.94 -21.72 4.60
N ALA A 79 -8.59 -20.50 5.01
CA ALA A 79 -9.37 -19.75 5.98
C ALA A 79 -10.78 -19.42 5.46
N SER A 80 -10.92 -19.11 4.17
CA SER A 80 -12.22 -18.85 3.52
C SER A 80 -13.09 -20.12 3.47
N ILE A 81 -12.50 -21.29 3.17
CA ILE A 81 -13.19 -22.58 3.22
C ILE A 81 -13.67 -22.88 4.64
N ASN A 82 -12.82 -22.68 5.64
CA ASN A 82 -13.20 -22.88 7.04
C ASN A 82 -14.34 -21.95 7.47
N MET A 83 -14.33 -20.69 7.03
CA MET A 83 -15.41 -19.74 7.26
C MET A 83 -16.71 -20.20 6.59
N LYS A 84 -16.65 -20.71 5.36
CA LYS A 84 -17.83 -21.21 4.66
C LYS A 84 -18.44 -22.44 5.34
N SER A 85 -17.60 -23.38 5.75
CA SER A 85 -18.04 -24.56 6.51
C SER A 85 -18.67 -24.18 7.86
N ALA A 86 -18.15 -23.15 8.53
CA ALA A 86 -18.73 -22.64 9.76
C ALA A 86 -20.09 -21.96 9.54
N GLU A 87 -20.27 -21.25 8.42
CA GLU A 87 -21.56 -20.67 8.02
C GLU A 87 -22.62 -21.77 7.78
N GLU A 88 -22.25 -22.83 7.06
CA GLU A 88 -23.13 -23.99 6.85
C GLU A 88 -23.50 -24.70 8.15
N SER A 89 -22.56 -24.74 9.10
CA SER A 89 -22.81 -25.28 10.45
C SER A 89 -23.83 -24.45 11.23
N ILE A 90 -23.86 -23.11 11.06
CA ILE A 90 -24.91 -22.25 11.66
C ILE A 90 -26.27 -22.63 11.08
N GLU A 91 -26.37 -22.76 9.77
CA GLU A 91 -27.66 -23.05 9.13
C GLU A 91 -28.18 -24.45 9.53
N SER A 92 -27.30 -25.45 9.58
CA SER A 92 -27.64 -26.78 10.09
C SER A 92 -28.13 -26.73 11.56
N ALA A 93 -27.44 -25.99 12.43
CA ALA A 93 -27.85 -25.84 13.82
C ALA A 93 -29.17 -25.09 13.98
N ARG A 94 -29.43 -24.09 13.13
CA ARG A 94 -30.70 -23.35 13.11
C ARG A 94 -31.88 -24.24 12.69
N VAL A 95 -31.70 -25.08 11.66
CA VAL A 95 -32.71 -26.05 11.24
C VAL A 95 -32.99 -27.06 12.34
N ALA A 96 -31.95 -27.54 13.03
CA ALA A 96 -32.10 -28.45 14.17
C ALA A 96 -32.86 -27.80 15.33
N LEU A 97 -32.56 -26.54 15.66
CA LEU A 97 -33.29 -25.78 16.68
C LEU A 97 -34.77 -25.62 16.32
N ASN A 98 -35.08 -25.19 15.09
CA ASN A 98 -36.46 -25.04 14.64
C ASN A 98 -37.23 -26.37 14.74
N SER A 99 -36.61 -27.47 14.28
CA SER A 99 -37.20 -28.81 14.38
C SER A 99 -37.48 -29.22 15.83
N ALA A 100 -36.56 -28.92 16.75
CA ALA A 100 -36.74 -29.19 18.19
C ALA A 100 -37.88 -28.35 18.79
N GLU A 101 -37.99 -27.06 18.42
CA GLU A 101 -39.05 -26.17 18.88
C GLU A 101 -40.43 -26.59 18.37
N ILE A 102 -40.52 -27.04 17.10
CA ILE A 102 -41.73 -27.63 16.54
C ILE A 102 -42.13 -28.89 17.31
N ASN A 103 -41.19 -29.80 17.54
CA ASN A 103 -41.47 -31.04 18.27
C ASN A 103 -41.94 -30.77 19.70
N TYR A 104 -41.28 -29.85 20.40
CA TYR A 104 -41.71 -29.41 21.73
C TYR A 104 -43.13 -28.85 21.73
N THR A 105 -43.44 -27.95 20.77
CA THR A 105 -44.77 -27.34 20.65
C THR A 105 -45.85 -28.38 20.35
N ASN A 106 -45.56 -29.31 19.44
CA ASN A 106 -46.48 -30.39 19.10
C ASN A 106 -46.77 -31.30 20.30
N ALA A 107 -45.74 -31.69 21.06
CA ALA A 107 -45.91 -32.51 22.25
C ALA A 107 -46.70 -31.79 23.35
N TYR A 108 -46.43 -30.50 23.58
CA TYR A 108 -47.18 -29.68 24.53
C TYR A 108 -48.67 -29.63 24.18
N ASN A 109 -49.02 -29.42 22.91
CA ASN A 109 -50.42 -29.39 22.47
C ASN A 109 -51.08 -30.78 22.52
N LEU A 110 -50.33 -31.85 22.28
CA LEU A 110 -50.84 -33.22 22.36
C LEU A 110 -51.10 -33.69 23.79
N GLN A 111 -50.37 -33.16 24.78
CA GLN A 111 -50.54 -33.51 26.19
C GLN A 111 -51.96 -33.23 26.69
N GLU A 112 -52.52 -32.06 26.39
CA GLU A 112 -53.86 -31.67 26.82
C GLU A 112 -54.91 -32.63 26.23
N LYS A 113 -54.87 -32.83 24.91
CA LYS A 113 -55.76 -33.77 24.21
C LYS A 113 -55.63 -35.19 24.76
N SER A 114 -54.41 -35.65 25.02
CA SER A 114 -54.16 -37.00 25.55
C SER A 114 -54.72 -37.19 26.95
N SER A 115 -54.66 -36.16 27.81
CA SER A 115 -55.29 -36.19 29.13
C SER A 115 -56.81 -36.28 29.03
N THR A 116 -57.43 -35.42 28.21
CA THR A 116 -58.88 -35.45 27.99
C THR A 116 -59.36 -36.79 27.44
N ASP A 117 -58.65 -37.36 26.46
CA ASP A 117 -58.98 -38.68 25.92
C ASP A 117 -58.85 -39.80 26.96
N SER A 118 -57.86 -39.72 27.85
CA SER A 118 -57.67 -40.70 28.93
C SER A 118 -58.82 -40.63 29.94
N VAL A 119 -59.25 -39.43 30.33
CA VAL A 119 -60.40 -39.20 31.22
C VAL A 119 -61.68 -39.77 30.61
N ARG A 120 -61.94 -39.49 29.32
CA ARG A 120 -63.12 -40.01 28.61
C ARG A 120 -63.15 -41.54 28.55
N GLN A 121 -62.00 -42.18 28.32
CA GLN A 121 -61.88 -43.63 28.35
C GLN A 121 -62.16 -44.20 29.74
N ALA A 122 -61.65 -43.56 30.78
CA ALA A 122 -61.89 -43.96 32.17
C ALA A 122 -63.35 -43.78 32.61
N GLN A 123 -64.01 -42.71 32.19
CA GLN A 123 -65.45 -42.51 32.40
C GLN A 123 -66.27 -43.65 31.76
N THR A 124 -65.93 -44.02 30.53
CA THR A 124 -66.59 -45.13 29.83
C THR A 124 -66.37 -46.46 30.58
N ALA A 125 -65.14 -46.70 31.05
CA ALA A 125 -64.81 -47.88 31.84
C ALA A 125 -65.56 -47.90 33.18
N TYR A 126 -65.65 -46.77 33.88
CA TYR A 126 -66.38 -46.62 35.14
C TYR A 126 -67.83 -47.11 34.99
N TYR A 127 -68.56 -46.59 33.99
CA TYR A 127 -69.96 -47.00 33.77
C TYR A 127 -70.08 -48.48 33.38
N SER A 128 -69.09 -49.03 32.68
CA SER A 128 -69.03 -50.47 32.41
C SER A 128 -68.89 -51.28 33.70
N TYR A 129 -67.99 -50.89 34.61
CA TYR A 129 -67.84 -51.56 35.90
C TYR A 129 -69.07 -51.40 36.79
N GLN A 130 -69.69 -50.21 36.80
CA GLN A 130 -70.94 -49.96 37.53
C GLN A 130 -72.06 -50.90 37.07
N SER A 131 -72.18 -51.13 35.75
CA SER A 131 -73.13 -52.08 35.17
C SER A 131 -72.84 -53.53 35.58
N ILE A 132 -71.56 -53.92 35.63
CA ILE A 132 -71.14 -55.25 36.11
C ILE A 132 -71.52 -55.46 37.57
N ILE A 133 -71.27 -54.47 38.44
CA ILE A 133 -71.66 -54.53 39.87
C ILE A 133 -73.17 -54.67 39.99
N LYS A 134 -73.95 -53.86 39.27
CA LYS A 134 -75.42 -53.92 39.28
C LYS A 134 -75.94 -55.31 38.89
N SER A 135 -75.38 -55.89 37.83
CA SER A 135 -75.73 -57.24 37.37
C SER A 135 -75.39 -58.30 38.41
N ALA A 136 -74.20 -58.23 39.01
CA ALA A 136 -73.75 -59.17 40.02
C ALA A 136 -74.59 -59.10 41.30
N LEU A 137 -74.92 -57.90 41.80
CA LEU A 137 -75.83 -57.71 42.93
C LEU A 137 -77.23 -58.27 42.63
N GLY A 138 -77.73 -58.08 41.40
CA GLY A 138 -78.98 -58.68 40.96
C GLY A 138 -78.95 -60.21 40.98
N GLN A 139 -77.86 -60.82 40.52
CA GLN A 139 -77.67 -62.27 40.59
C GLN A 139 -77.62 -62.75 42.04
N ILE A 140 -76.81 -62.13 42.90
CA ILE A 140 -76.74 -62.50 44.33
C ILE A 140 -78.12 -62.40 44.99
N ASN A 141 -78.89 -61.34 44.70
CA ASN A 141 -80.25 -61.19 45.23
C ASN A 141 -81.18 -62.30 44.75
N TYR A 142 -81.07 -62.72 43.49
CA TYR A 142 -81.88 -63.80 42.92
C TYR A 142 -81.70 -65.12 43.71
N LEU A 143 -80.50 -65.38 44.23
CA LEU A 143 -80.24 -66.55 45.08
C LEU A 143 -80.61 -66.33 46.55
N LEU A 144 -80.24 -65.19 47.14
CA LEU A 144 -80.39 -64.98 48.58
C LEU A 144 -81.77 -64.46 48.99
N ASN A 145 -82.55 -63.90 48.07
CA ASN A 145 -83.88 -63.32 48.32
C ASN A 145 -83.87 -62.26 49.46
N VAL A 146 -82.94 -61.30 49.38
CA VAL A 146 -82.72 -60.31 50.46
C VAL A 146 -83.50 -59.02 50.22
N ASP A 147 -83.67 -58.64 48.96
CA ASP A 147 -84.39 -57.44 48.51
C ASP A 147 -85.50 -57.81 47.52
N SER A 148 -86.45 -56.90 47.33
CA SER A 148 -87.63 -57.09 46.49
C SER A 148 -87.24 -57.31 45.03
N GLY A 149 -87.63 -58.46 44.46
CA GLY A 149 -87.39 -58.77 43.07
C GLY A 149 -87.60 -60.25 42.73
N PRO A 150 -87.30 -60.65 41.48
CA PRO A 150 -87.28 -62.06 41.11
C PRO A 150 -86.25 -62.82 41.95
N HIS A 151 -86.65 -63.97 42.49
CA HIS A 151 -85.77 -64.88 43.24
C HIS A 151 -86.03 -66.34 42.85
N LEU A 152 -85.12 -67.21 43.26
CA LEU A 152 -85.18 -68.64 43.00
C LEU A 152 -86.00 -69.36 44.08
N ASN A 153 -87.33 -69.37 43.96
CA ASN A 153 -88.22 -69.95 44.99
C ASN A 153 -87.94 -71.43 45.31
N SER A 154 -87.34 -72.19 44.39
CA SER A 154 -87.05 -73.61 44.61
C SER A 154 -85.96 -73.85 45.66
N ILE A 155 -85.17 -72.84 46.01
CA ILE A 155 -84.04 -72.97 46.93
C ILE A 155 -84.35 -72.54 48.38
N ASP A 156 -85.47 -71.86 48.62
CA ASP A 156 -85.77 -71.17 49.89
C ASP A 156 -85.72 -72.11 51.12
N ASP A 157 -86.24 -73.33 50.99
CA ASP A 157 -86.30 -74.30 52.09
C ASP A 157 -84.97 -75.06 52.31
N VAL A 158 -83.99 -74.90 51.40
CA VAL A 158 -82.78 -75.72 51.37
C VAL A 158 -81.47 -74.94 51.45
N ILE A 159 -81.50 -73.63 51.17
CA ILE A 159 -80.31 -72.78 51.12
C ILE A 159 -79.65 -72.64 52.50
N GLY A 160 -78.34 -72.93 52.59
CA GLY A 160 -77.57 -72.76 53.83
C GLY A 160 -77.97 -73.66 55.02
N VAL A 161 -78.89 -74.62 54.87
CA VAL A 161 -79.45 -75.43 55.98
C VAL A 161 -78.39 -76.17 56.81
N LYS A 162 -77.27 -76.60 56.21
CA LYS A 162 -76.17 -77.27 56.96
C LYS A 162 -75.48 -76.32 57.94
N ASN A 163 -75.51 -75.00 57.68
CA ASN A 163 -74.93 -73.97 58.53
C ASN A 163 -75.60 -72.62 58.26
N GLN A 164 -76.64 -72.29 59.04
CA GLN A 164 -77.42 -71.06 58.89
C GLN A 164 -76.55 -69.80 58.97
N SER A 165 -75.49 -69.79 59.79
CA SER A 165 -74.60 -68.64 59.92
C SER A 165 -73.89 -68.28 58.62
N SER A 166 -73.71 -69.23 57.69
CA SER A 166 -73.16 -68.95 56.36
C SER A 166 -74.10 -68.11 55.49
N TYR A 167 -75.40 -68.41 55.55
CA TYR A 167 -76.45 -67.64 54.86
C TYR A 167 -76.61 -66.24 55.46
N ASP A 168 -76.64 -66.13 56.79
CA ASP A 168 -76.74 -64.84 57.49
C ASP A 168 -75.55 -63.92 57.15
N LYS A 169 -74.35 -64.51 57.06
CA LYS A 169 -73.13 -63.78 56.66
C LYS A 169 -73.18 -63.32 55.20
N ALA A 170 -73.64 -64.16 54.28
CA ALA A 170 -73.80 -63.79 52.88
C ALA A 170 -74.80 -62.65 52.69
N ARG A 171 -75.91 -62.67 53.45
CA ARG A 171 -76.90 -61.60 53.49
C ARG A 171 -76.30 -60.29 54.02
N GLU A 172 -75.53 -60.34 55.10
CA GLU A 172 -74.85 -59.17 55.66
C GLU A 172 -73.86 -58.54 54.66
N ASP A 173 -73.00 -59.36 54.04
CA ASP A 173 -71.99 -58.87 53.09
C ASP A 173 -72.63 -58.35 51.80
N TYR A 174 -73.73 -58.96 51.35
CA TYR A 174 -74.54 -58.46 50.24
C TYR A 174 -75.12 -57.07 50.54
N LEU A 175 -75.75 -56.90 51.70
CA LEU A 175 -76.36 -55.62 52.09
C LEU A 175 -75.31 -54.50 52.19
N LYS A 176 -74.12 -54.79 52.73
CA LYS A 176 -73.01 -53.84 52.77
C LYS A 176 -72.58 -53.42 51.36
N ALA A 177 -72.31 -54.38 50.48
CA ALA A 177 -71.90 -54.08 49.10
C ALA A 177 -72.98 -53.31 48.33
N LYS A 178 -74.26 -53.65 48.55
CA LYS A 178 -75.40 -52.96 47.94
C LYS A 178 -75.55 -51.52 48.41
N ASN A 179 -75.52 -51.27 49.72
CA ASN A 179 -75.69 -49.94 50.28
C ASN A 179 -74.60 -48.97 49.78
N ASP A 180 -73.35 -49.44 49.73
CA ASP A 180 -72.23 -48.65 49.21
C ASP A 180 -72.35 -48.45 47.69
N PHE A 181 -72.83 -49.45 46.94
CA PHE A 181 -73.10 -49.30 45.50
C PHE A 181 -74.23 -48.32 45.20
N ASP A 182 -75.32 -48.35 45.96
CA ASP A 182 -76.48 -47.47 45.74
C ASP A 182 -76.07 -45.99 45.89
N SER A 183 -75.11 -45.70 46.78
CA SER A 183 -74.52 -44.37 46.94
C SER A 183 -73.77 -43.88 45.70
N LEU A 184 -73.37 -44.78 44.79
CA LEU A 184 -72.67 -44.46 43.55
C LEU A 184 -73.59 -44.28 42.33
N LEU A 185 -74.89 -44.55 42.45
CA LEU A 185 -75.82 -44.55 41.30
C LEU A 185 -76.20 -43.15 40.83
N ASP A 186 -76.27 -42.18 41.75
CA ASP A 186 -76.68 -40.81 41.46
C ASP A 186 -75.51 -39.85 41.19
N LEU A 187 -74.28 -40.35 41.22
CA LEU A 187 -73.07 -39.55 41.00
C LEU A 187 -72.81 -39.34 39.50
N GLU A 188 -72.79 -38.08 39.07
CA GLU A 188 -72.30 -37.70 37.74
C GLU A 188 -70.77 -37.77 37.70
N ILE A 189 -70.21 -38.50 36.74
CA ILE A 189 -68.77 -38.71 36.63
C ILE A 189 -68.16 -37.66 35.72
N THR A 190 -67.37 -36.80 36.32
CA THR A 190 -66.69 -35.66 35.70
C THR A 190 -65.18 -35.84 35.73
N GLU A 191 -64.46 -34.97 35.04
CA GLU A 191 -63.00 -34.97 35.08
C GLU A 191 -62.44 -34.75 36.50
N SER A 192 -63.14 -34.00 37.35
CA SER A 192 -62.66 -33.68 38.70
C SER A 192 -62.84 -34.80 39.71
N ASN A 193 -63.79 -35.72 39.49
CA ASN A 193 -64.12 -36.78 40.44
C ASN A 193 -63.83 -38.21 39.95
N ILE A 194 -63.46 -38.40 38.67
CA ILE A 194 -63.24 -39.75 38.10
C ILE A 194 -62.26 -40.61 38.90
N ASN A 195 -61.17 -40.04 39.41
CA ASN A 195 -60.17 -40.78 40.20
C ASN A 195 -60.75 -41.25 41.53
N SER A 196 -61.40 -40.35 42.29
CA SER A 196 -62.04 -40.71 43.56
C SER A 196 -63.19 -41.70 43.35
N SER A 197 -64.01 -41.49 42.32
CA SER A 197 -65.14 -42.37 42.00
C SER A 197 -64.66 -43.76 41.57
N LEU A 198 -63.58 -43.89 40.79
CA LEU A 198 -62.97 -45.19 40.50
C LEU A 198 -62.45 -45.88 41.76
N GLY A 199 -61.85 -45.13 42.69
CA GLY A 199 -61.42 -45.65 43.99
C GLY A 199 -62.58 -46.22 44.81
N GLU A 200 -63.69 -45.48 44.90
CA GLU A 200 -64.92 -45.93 45.57
C GLU A 200 -65.52 -47.16 44.88
N LEU A 201 -65.57 -47.16 43.55
CA LEU A 201 -66.07 -48.29 42.77
C LEU A 201 -65.23 -49.56 42.97
N ILE A 202 -63.89 -49.43 43.04
CA ILE A 202 -62.98 -50.53 43.37
C ILE A 202 -63.25 -51.07 44.78
N SER A 203 -63.59 -50.21 45.74
CA SER A 203 -63.99 -50.63 47.08
C SER A 203 -65.26 -51.49 47.02
N VAL A 204 -66.29 -51.04 46.31
CA VAL A 204 -67.55 -51.79 46.13
C VAL A 204 -67.31 -53.14 45.43
N LEU A 205 -66.48 -53.19 44.38
CA LEU A 205 -66.10 -54.44 43.74
C LEU A 205 -65.40 -55.41 44.71
N ASN A 206 -64.57 -54.91 45.61
CA ASN A 206 -63.93 -55.73 46.64
C ASN A 206 -64.94 -56.25 47.67
N MET A 207 -65.91 -55.44 48.08
CA MET A 207 -67.01 -55.88 48.95
C MET A 207 -67.86 -56.94 48.27
N LEU A 208 -68.15 -56.77 46.98
CA LEU A 208 -68.88 -57.74 46.18
C LEU A 208 -68.10 -59.06 46.03
N ARG A 209 -66.77 -59.01 45.87
CA ARG A 209 -65.91 -60.21 45.91
C ARG A 209 -66.03 -60.94 47.24
N VAL A 210 -66.08 -60.23 48.37
CA VAL A 210 -66.31 -60.81 49.70
C VAL A 210 -67.71 -61.40 49.81
N SER A 211 -68.74 -60.69 49.33
CA SER A 211 -70.12 -61.21 49.29
C SER A 211 -70.22 -62.52 48.49
N LEU A 212 -69.53 -62.61 47.35
CA LEU A 212 -69.49 -63.84 46.53
C LEU A 212 -68.76 -65.00 47.21
N LEU A 213 -67.74 -64.73 48.03
CA LEU A 213 -67.13 -65.77 48.89
C LEU A 213 -68.15 -66.32 49.89
N SER A 214 -68.92 -65.43 50.52
CA SER A 214 -69.97 -65.82 51.47
C SER A 214 -71.14 -66.55 50.78
N VAL A 215 -71.49 -66.16 49.54
CA VAL A 215 -72.48 -66.87 48.71
C VAL A 215 -72.01 -68.27 48.34
N ASN A 216 -70.76 -68.44 47.91
CA ASN A 216 -70.20 -69.76 47.59
C ASN A 216 -70.18 -70.66 48.83
N ALA A 217 -69.82 -70.12 49.99
CA ALA A 217 -69.90 -70.84 51.27
C ALA A 217 -71.34 -71.23 51.64
N THR A 218 -72.32 -70.36 51.34
CA THR A 218 -73.74 -70.67 51.54
C THR A 218 -74.18 -71.83 50.65
N LEU A 219 -73.82 -71.82 49.36
CA LEU A 219 -74.10 -72.90 48.43
C LEU A 219 -73.42 -74.22 48.83
N ASP A 220 -72.23 -74.18 49.43
CA ASP A 220 -71.59 -75.37 49.99
C ASP A 220 -72.36 -75.95 51.19
N ASN A 221 -73.03 -75.09 51.95
CA ASN A 221 -73.89 -75.45 53.08
C ASN A 221 -75.37 -75.69 52.73
N THR A 222 -75.73 -75.69 51.44
CA THR A 222 -77.08 -75.97 50.94
C THR A 222 -77.34 -77.49 50.84
N ILE A 223 -78.56 -77.92 51.17
CA ILE A 223 -79.05 -79.30 50.92
C ILE A 223 -79.86 -79.36 49.61
N THR A 224 -80.24 -80.55 49.16
CA THR A 224 -81.08 -80.73 47.95
C THR A 224 -82.50 -81.15 48.34
N SER A 225 -83.48 -80.82 47.51
CA SER A 225 -84.88 -81.28 47.65
C SER A 225 -85.39 -81.86 46.32
N VAL A 226 -86.66 -82.31 46.31
CA VAL A 226 -87.35 -82.72 45.08
C VAL A 226 -87.46 -81.57 44.08
N ASN A 227 -87.58 -80.34 44.58
CA ASN A 227 -87.72 -79.13 43.77
C ASN A 227 -86.38 -78.43 43.47
N PHE A 228 -85.28 -78.88 44.07
CA PHE A 228 -83.93 -78.34 43.87
C PHE A 228 -82.87 -79.45 43.95
N THR A 229 -82.47 -79.95 42.79
CA THR A 229 -81.64 -81.15 42.66
C THR A 229 -80.15 -80.88 42.83
N ILE A 230 -79.33 -81.94 42.89
CA ILE A 230 -77.87 -81.81 42.88
C ILE A 230 -77.35 -81.14 41.61
N SER A 231 -78.02 -81.34 40.47
CA SER A 231 -77.68 -80.68 39.21
C SER A 231 -77.94 -79.17 39.30
N ASP A 232 -79.06 -78.77 39.92
CA ASP A 232 -79.39 -77.36 40.14
C ASP A 232 -78.38 -76.69 41.08
N LEU A 233 -78.04 -77.36 42.19
CA LEU A 233 -77.03 -76.87 43.13
C LEU A 233 -75.66 -76.68 42.47
N ASN A 234 -75.22 -77.66 41.67
CA ASN A 234 -73.95 -77.57 40.95
C ASN A 234 -73.98 -76.47 39.87
N SER A 235 -75.12 -76.28 39.19
CA SER A 235 -75.30 -75.18 38.25
C SER A 235 -75.18 -73.82 38.94
N GLN A 236 -75.81 -73.65 40.11
CA GLN A 236 -75.68 -72.40 40.88
C GLN A 236 -74.22 -72.18 41.32
N LYS A 237 -73.56 -73.19 41.90
CA LYS A 237 -72.14 -73.08 42.27
C LYS A 237 -71.28 -72.62 41.09
N ASN A 238 -71.43 -73.22 39.92
CA ASN A 238 -70.69 -72.83 38.73
C ASN A 238 -70.98 -71.36 38.32
N THR A 239 -72.25 -70.94 38.35
CA THR A 239 -72.62 -69.54 38.08
C THR A 239 -71.91 -68.57 39.02
N TYR A 240 -71.91 -68.82 40.33
CA TYR A 240 -71.32 -67.90 41.31
C TYR A 240 -69.79 -67.93 41.35
N TYR A 241 -69.15 -69.07 41.07
CA TYR A 241 -67.70 -69.12 40.87
C TYR A 241 -67.27 -68.34 39.61
N ASN A 242 -68.03 -68.44 38.52
CA ASN A 242 -67.78 -67.66 37.31
C ASN A 242 -68.01 -66.16 37.57
N LEU A 243 -69.08 -65.81 38.30
CA LEU A 243 -69.35 -64.43 38.69
C LEU A 243 -68.22 -63.87 39.56
N GLN A 244 -67.72 -64.63 40.54
CA GLN A 244 -66.58 -64.25 41.36
C GLN A 244 -65.32 -63.97 40.53
N SER A 245 -65.03 -64.85 39.57
CA SER A 245 -63.90 -64.67 38.65
C SER A 245 -64.05 -63.41 37.81
N SER A 246 -65.27 -63.12 37.32
CA SER A 246 -65.59 -61.89 36.59
C SER A 246 -65.33 -60.64 37.44
N ILE A 247 -65.77 -60.62 38.70
CA ILE A 247 -65.54 -59.50 39.61
C ILE A 247 -64.05 -59.29 39.90
N ILE A 248 -63.27 -60.36 40.10
CA ILE A 248 -61.82 -60.25 40.27
C ILE A 248 -61.17 -59.59 39.04
N ASN A 249 -61.60 -59.98 37.83
CA ASN A 249 -61.10 -59.35 36.60
C ASN A 249 -61.51 -57.87 36.52
N SER A 250 -62.73 -57.51 36.93
CA SER A 250 -63.16 -56.10 37.00
C SER A 250 -62.35 -55.29 38.00
N ILE A 251 -61.99 -55.84 39.16
CA ILE A 251 -61.10 -55.17 40.14
C ILE A 251 -59.74 -54.86 39.51
N ASN A 252 -59.13 -55.86 38.87
CA ASN A 252 -57.82 -55.69 38.23
C ASN A 252 -57.87 -54.64 37.12
N ASN A 253 -58.90 -54.69 36.27
CA ASN A 253 -59.07 -53.73 35.18
C ASN A 253 -59.33 -52.32 35.70
N ALA A 254 -60.21 -52.14 36.70
CA ALA A 254 -60.50 -50.84 37.29
C ALA A 254 -59.27 -50.25 37.99
N THR A 255 -58.49 -51.08 38.69
CA THR A 255 -57.23 -50.67 39.31
C THR A 255 -56.22 -50.21 38.26
N ALA A 256 -56.09 -50.93 37.15
CA ALA A 256 -55.23 -50.53 36.03
C ALA A 256 -55.69 -49.22 35.38
N THR A 257 -57.00 -49.00 35.23
CA THR A 257 -57.56 -47.73 34.74
C THR A 257 -57.20 -46.56 35.65
N LEU A 258 -57.38 -46.71 36.97
CA LEU A 258 -57.04 -45.67 37.95
C LEU A 258 -55.55 -45.33 37.94
N GLN A 259 -54.68 -46.35 37.98
CA GLN A 259 -53.23 -46.16 37.89
C GLN A 259 -52.81 -45.50 36.58
N GLY A 260 -53.47 -45.84 35.47
CA GLY A 260 -53.23 -45.21 34.17
C GLY A 260 -53.53 -43.70 34.19
N LEU A 261 -54.63 -43.29 34.83
CA LEU A 261 -55.00 -41.88 35.00
C LEU A 261 -54.04 -41.13 35.92
N GLU A 262 -53.69 -41.70 37.07
CA GLU A 262 -52.79 -41.07 38.04
C GLU A 262 -51.39 -40.83 37.48
N ASN A 263 -50.88 -41.77 36.67
CA ASN A 263 -49.54 -41.66 36.08
C ASN A 263 -49.50 -40.77 34.83
N LYS A 264 -50.65 -40.49 34.20
CA LYS A 264 -50.71 -39.76 32.92
C LYS A 264 -50.08 -38.36 32.97
N PRO A 265 -50.33 -37.51 33.98
CA PRO A 265 -49.71 -36.19 34.07
C PRO A 265 -48.18 -36.26 34.18
N LEU A 266 -47.67 -37.25 34.93
CA LEU A 266 -46.23 -37.46 35.11
C LEU A 266 -45.57 -37.86 33.79
N THR A 267 -46.14 -38.83 33.08
CA THR A 267 -45.61 -39.29 31.78
C THR A 267 -45.60 -38.17 30.75
N ASN A 268 -46.69 -37.40 30.65
CA ASN A 268 -46.76 -36.28 29.72
C ASN A 268 -45.73 -35.19 30.09
N LYS A 269 -45.55 -34.88 31.38
CA LYS A 269 -44.54 -33.93 31.84
C LYS A 269 -43.12 -34.40 31.48
N GLN A 270 -42.80 -35.68 31.72
CA GLN A 270 -41.50 -36.24 31.40
C GLN A 270 -41.18 -36.12 29.90
N GLU A 271 -42.15 -36.39 29.03
CA GLU A 271 -42.01 -36.24 27.58
C GLU A 271 -41.70 -34.79 27.17
N VAL A 272 -42.45 -33.82 27.72
CA VAL A 272 -42.23 -32.39 27.47
C VAL A 272 -40.88 -31.92 28.00
N ASP A 273 -40.47 -32.35 29.19
CA ASP A 273 -39.18 -31.99 29.79
C ASP A 273 -37.98 -32.51 28.96
N VAL A 274 -38.09 -33.71 28.39
CA VAL A 274 -37.08 -34.25 27.46
C VAL A 274 -36.97 -33.38 26.20
N LEU A 275 -38.10 -33.01 25.60
CA LEU A 275 -38.11 -32.17 24.39
C LEU A 275 -37.63 -30.74 24.69
N ARG A 276 -37.96 -30.19 25.85
CA ARG A 276 -37.41 -28.91 26.31
C ARG A 276 -35.89 -28.96 26.40
N THR A 277 -35.36 -30.04 26.98
CA THR A 277 -33.90 -30.24 27.07
C THR A 277 -33.26 -30.37 25.68
N GLN A 278 -33.95 -30.98 24.72
CA GLN A 278 -33.50 -31.02 23.32
C GLN A 278 -33.48 -29.64 22.67
N VAL A 279 -34.49 -28.79 22.92
CA VAL A 279 -34.49 -27.38 22.47
C VAL A 279 -33.28 -26.63 23.06
N ASP A 280 -33.07 -26.74 24.37
CA ASP A 280 -31.95 -26.07 25.04
C ASP A 280 -30.58 -26.56 24.49
N SER A 281 -30.43 -27.86 24.24
CA SER A 281 -29.24 -28.42 23.59
C SER A 281 -29.04 -27.89 22.17
N ALA A 282 -30.11 -27.79 21.38
CA ALA A 282 -30.04 -27.24 20.02
C ALA A 282 -29.68 -25.75 20.01
N ARG A 283 -30.16 -24.97 20.99
CA ARG A 283 -29.78 -23.56 21.18
C ARG A 283 -28.28 -23.43 21.47
N VAL A 284 -27.76 -24.22 22.40
CA VAL A 284 -26.32 -24.23 22.71
C VAL A 284 -25.48 -24.62 21.49
N GLN A 285 -25.95 -25.58 20.66
CA GLN A 285 -25.26 -25.95 19.42
C GLN A 285 -25.24 -24.81 18.40
N LEU A 286 -26.34 -24.06 18.28
CA LEU A 286 -26.40 -22.86 17.43
C LEU A 286 -25.43 -21.77 17.91
N ASP A 287 -25.36 -21.52 19.22
CA ASP A 287 -24.41 -20.58 19.80
C ASP A 287 -22.96 -20.99 19.54
N LEU A 288 -22.65 -22.28 19.69
CA LEU A 288 -21.32 -22.81 19.38
C LEU A 288 -20.98 -22.66 17.88
N ALA A 289 -21.94 -22.88 16.98
CA ALA A 289 -21.76 -22.67 15.55
C ALA A 289 -21.48 -21.18 15.23
N ASN A 290 -22.21 -20.26 15.86
CA ASN A 290 -21.97 -18.81 15.74
C ASN A 290 -20.58 -18.41 16.22
N LEU A 291 -20.11 -18.97 17.35
CA LEU A 291 -18.75 -18.73 17.85
C LEU A 291 -17.69 -19.27 16.89
N LYS A 292 -17.87 -20.46 16.33
CA LYS A 292 -16.97 -21.03 15.33
C LYS A 292 -16.88 -20.15 14.08
N TYR A 293 -18.00 -19.62 13.59
CA TYR A 293 -18.03 -18.70 12.46
C TYR A 293 -17.29 -17.40 12.76
N ARG A 294 -17.52 -16.78 13.93
CA ARG A 294 -16.79 -15.58 14.35
C ARG A 294 -15.28 -15.83 14.41
N ASN A 295 -14.85 -16.96 14.97
CA ASN A 295 -13.44 -17.34 15.01
C ASN A 295 -12.86 -17.54 13.61
N ALA A 296 -13.63 -18.14 12.69
CA ALA A 296 -13.21 -18.30 11.30
C ALA A 296 -13.09 -16.94 10.57
N GLN A 297 -13.98 -15.98 10.84
CA GLN A 297 -13.85 -14.61 10.32
C GLN A 297 -12.57 -13.93 10.80
N ILE A 298 -12.27 -14.02 12.10
CA ILE A 298 -11.03 -13.49 12.68
C ILE A 298 -9.81 -14.16 12.04
N SER A 299 -9.86 -15.49 11.86
CA SER A 299 -8.79 -16.26 11.22
C SER A 299 -8.56 -15.81 9.78
N LEU A 300 -9.62 -15.59 9.00
CA LEU A 300 -9.53 -15.09 7.62
C LEU A 300 -8.91 -13.70 7.56
N GLU A 301 -9.32 -12.80 8.44
CA GLU A 301 -8.77 -11.44 8.49
C GLU A 301 -7.30 -11.45 8.90
N SER A 302 -6.93 -12.26 9.90
CA SER A 302 -5.54 -12.44 10.30
C SER A 302 -4.67 -13.01 9.16
N ALA A 303 -5.21 -13.92 8.35
CA ALA A 303 -4.52 -14.47 7.19
C ALA A 303 -4.29 -13.39 6.10
N LYS A 304 -5.28 -12.52 5.86
CA LYS A 304 -5.13 -11.38 4.94
C LYS A 304 -4.10 -10.37 5.44
N GLN A 305 -4.13 -10.03 6.72
CA GLN A 305 -3.16 -9.13 7.32
C GLN A 305 -1.74 -9.71 7.25
N SER A 306 -1.58 -10.99 7.59
CA SER A 306 -0.31 -11.70 7.51
C SER A 306 0.22 -11.72 6.08
N LYS A 307 -0.63 -12.01 5.07
CA LYS A 307 -0.27 -11.92 3.65
C LYS A 307 0.31 -10.57 3.30
N ASN A 308 -0.36 -9.48 3.68
CA ASN A 308 0.09 -8.13 3.36
C ASN A 308 1.47 -7.85 3.99
N GLN A 309 1.67 -8.21 5.25
CA GLN A 309 2.96 -8.03 5.94
C GLN A 309 4.08 -8.85 5.28
N GLN A 310 3.81 -10.11 4.94
CA GLN A 310 4.78 -10.98 4.27
C GLN A 310 5.13 -10.47 2.86
N ILE A 311 4.15 -10.01 2.08
CA ILE A 311 4.39 -9.42 0.75
C ILE A 311 5.21 -8.14 0.86
N ILE A 312 4.91 -7.27 1.82
CA ILE A 312 5.70 -6.05 2.05
C ILE A 312 7.15 -6.41 2.37
N GLY A 313 7.39 -7.34 3.31
CA GLY A 313 8.75 -7.78 3.65
C GLY A 313 9.50 -8.42 2.48
N ALA A 314 8.81 -9.25 1.70
CA ALA A 314 9.38 -9.87 0.50
C ALA A 314 9.68 -8.83 -0.61
N GLN A 315 8.79 -7.86 -0.81
CA GLN A 315 8.99 -6.77 -1.75
C GLN A 315 10.18 -5.89 -1.34
N SER A 316 10.30 -5.53 -0.06
CA SER A 316 11.47 -4.82 0.45
C SER A 316 12.77 -5.59 0.20
N SER A 317 12.76 -6.91 0.34
CA SER A 317 13.92 -7.76 0.04
C SER A 317 14.29 -7.71 -1.45
N VAL A 318 13.30 -7.73 -2.35
CA VAL A 318 13.51 -7.54 -3.80
C VAL A 318 14.08 -6.16 -4.10
N ASP A 319 13.58 -5.12 -3.44
CA ASP A 319 14.04 -3.74 -3.67
C ASP A 319 15.47 -3.52 -3.17
N ILE A 320 15.84 -4.10 -2.03
CA ILE A 320 17.23 -4.12 -1.53
C ILE A 320 18.14 -4.82 -2.54
N ALA A 321 17.77 -6.02 -2.99
CA ALA A 321 18.57 -6.77 -3.96
C ALA A 321 18.67 -6.05 -5.32
N ARG A 322 17.60 -5.36 -5.74
CA ARG A 322 17.60 -4.50 -6.94
C ARG A 322 18.55 -3.31 -6.76
N GLY A 323 18.54 -2.66 -5.60
CA GLY A 323 19.46 -1.58 -5.28
C GLY A 323 20.92 -2.02 -5.34
N GLN A 324 21.23 -3.20 -4.79
CA GLN A 324 22.56 -3.83 -4.89
C GLN A 324 22.94 -4.14 -6.33
N LEU A 325 22.01 -4.67 -7.14
CA LEU A 325 22.23 -4.96 -8.55
C LEU A 325 22.50 -3.68 -9.35
N ASN A 326 21.76 -2.61 -9.09
CA ASN A 326 21.99 -1.31 -9.72
C ASN A 326 23.38 -0.77 -9.40
N LEU A 327 23.81 -0.84 -8.13
CA LEU A 327 25.16 -0.44 -7.73
C LEU A 327 26.25 -1.28 -8.42
N ALA A 328 26.07 -2.60 -8.49
CA ALA A 328 27.00 -3.50 -9.18
C ALA A 328 27.05 -3.22 -10.69
N ASN A 329 25.92 -2.90 -11.31
CA ASN A 329 25.86 -2.48 -12.72
C ASN A 329 26.61 -1.16 -12.96
N THR A 330 26.50 -0.20 -12.03
CA THR A 330 27.27 1.05 -12.10
C THR A 330 28.77 0.77 -12.02
N GLN A 331 29.19 -0.11 -11.10
CA GLN A 331 30.59 -0.53 -10.98
C GLN A 331 31.09 -1.25 -12.24
N LEU A 332 30.27 -2.11 -12.84
CA LEU A 332 30.58 -2.74 -14.13
C LEU A 332 30.73 -1.68 -15.24
N GLY A 333 29.89 -0.65 -15.24
CA GLY A 333 29.96 0.47 -16.16
C GLY A 333 31.29 1.23 -16.09
N TYR A 334 31.89 1.33 -14.91
CA TYR A 334 33.21 1.97 -14.73
C TYR A 334 34.36 1.20 -15.39
N LEU A 335 34.16 -0.07 -15.77
CA LEU A 335 35.14 -0.80 -16.58
C LEU A 335 35.19 -0.33 -18.04
N THR A 336 34.23 0.50 -18.47
CA THR A 336 34.26 1.11 -19.81
C THR A 336 34.50 2.61 -19.67
N ILE A 337 35.68 3.06 -20.11
CA ILE A 337 36.06 4.47 -20.07
C ILE A 337 35.60 5.11 -21.38
N LYS A 338 34.80 6.17 -21.27
CA LYS A 338 34.25 6.92 -22.40
C LYS A 338 34.77 8.36 -22.42
N ALA A 339 34.76 8.98 -23.60
CA ALA A 339 35.08 10.39 -23.74
C ALA A 339 33.97 11.27 -23.12
N PRO A 340 34.29 12.18 -22.18
CA PRO A 340 33.30 13.09 -21.58
C PRO A 340 32.94 14.29 -22.47
N ILE A 341 33.73 14.58 -23.51
CA ILE A 341 33.51 15.66 -24.47
C ILE A 341 34.01 15.24 -25.85
N ASP A 342 33.52 15.92 -26.88
CA ASP A 342 34.15 15.93 -28.21
C ASP A 342 35.54 16.60 -28.15
N GLY A 343 36.50 16.07 -28.89
CA GLY A 343 37.83 16.71 -28.98
C GLY A 343 38.91 15.84 -29.57
N THR A 344 40.15 16.23 -29.31
CA THR A 344 41.36 15.52 -29.75
C THR A 344 42.14 15.04 -28.54
N ILE A 345 42.65 13.80 -28.58
CA ILE A 345 43.51 13.28 -27.52
C ILE A 345 44.87 13.99 -27.59
N VAL A 346 45.23 14.76 -26.56
CA VAL A 346 46.51 15.48 -26.50
C VAL A 346 47.56 14.76 -25.66
N GLU A 347 47.12 13.89 -24.76
CA GLU A 347 48.01 13.12 -23.89
C GLU A 347 47.42 11.74 -23.64
N LYS A 348 48.27 10.71 -23.67
CA LYS A 348 47.96 9.34 -23.27
C LYS A 348 48.81 9.01 -22.05
N SER A 349 48.18 8.61 -20.95
CA SER A 349 48.85 8.39 -19.65
C SER A 349 48.79 6.92 -19.17
N ILE A 350 48.32 5.99 -20.00
CA ILE A 350 48.15 4.55 -19.65
C ILE A 350 48.63 3.62 -20.75
N GLU A 351 48.96 2.38 -20.41
CA GLU A 351 49.28 1.31 -21.38
C GLU A 351 48.44 0.05 -21.13
N VAL A 352 48.28 -0.79 -22.16
CA VAL A 352 47.59 -2.08 -22.04
C VAL A 352 48.36 -2.97 -21.05
N GLY A 353 47.62 -3.66 -20.18
CA GLY A 353 48.17 -4.52 -19.13
C GLY A 353 48.48 -3.82 -17.81
N VAL A 354 48.30 -2.50 -17.71
CA VAL A 354 48.51 -1.74 -16.46
C VAL A 354 47.25 -1.77 -15.60
N ASP A 355 47.43 -1.96 -14.29
CA ASP A 355 46.36 -1.84 -13.31
C ASP A 355 46.03 -0.37 -13.02
N LEU A 356 44.76 -0.04 -13.09
CA LEU A 356 44.23 1.29 -12.86
C LEU A 356 43.47 1.35 -11.55
N LYS A 357 43.59 2.49 -10.86
CA LYS A 357 42.82 2.82 -9.65
C LYS A 357 41.86 3.98 -9.92
N PRO A 358 40.75 4.09 -9.16
CA PRO A 358 39.88 5.26 -9.24
C PRO A 358 40.65 6.57 -9.08
N GLY A 359 40.37 7.55 -9.93
CA GLY A 359 41.05 8.85 -9.98
C GLY A 359 42.36 8.87 -10.79
N GLN A 360 42.87 7.72 -11.24
CA GLN A 360 44.08 7.68 -12.06
C GLN A 360 43.82 8.24 -13.46
N LYS A 361 44.66 9.17 -13.90
CA LYS A 361 44.57 9.80 -15.23
C LYS A 361 44.83 8.80 -16.34
N ILE A 362 43.96 8.82 -17.35
CA ILE A 362 43.95 7.93 -18.51
C ILE A 362 44.48 8.65 -19.74
N CYS A 363 43.88 9.81 -20.03
CA CYS A 363 44.25 10.68 -21.12
C CYS A 363 43.76 12.11 -20.86
N SER A 364 44.18 13.05 -21.70
CA SER A 364 43.60 14.38 -21.77
C SER A 364 42.96 14.58 -23.12
N ILE A 365 41.70 15.04 -23.12
CA ILE A 365 40.98 15.45 -24.34
C ILE A 365 40.96 16.96 -24.36
N ALA A 366 41.40 17.55 -25.46
CA ALA A 366 41.35 18.99 -25.68
C ALA A 366 40.47 19.31 -26.89
N GLN A 367 39.63 20.34 -26.75
CA GLN A 367 38.87 20.87 -27.87
C GLN A 367 39.78 21.77 -28.72
N THR A 368 40.20 21.26 -29.88
CA THR A 368 41.19 21.93 -30.75
C THR A 368 40.56 22.74 -31.87
N LYS A 369 39.23 22.69 -32.04
CA LYS A 369 38.51 23.46 -33.06
C LYS A 369 38.57 24.96 -32.79
N TYR A 370 38.45 25.36 -31.54
CA TYR A 370 38.64 26.74 -31.11
C TYR A 370 39.81 26.76 -30.12
N VAL A 371 40.76 27.66 -30.36
CA VAL A 371 41.93 27.85 -29.48
C VAL A 371 41.96 29.29 -28.99
N LEU A 372 42.51 29.47 -27.79
CA LEU A 372 42.72 30.75 -27.14
C LEU A 372 44.20 31.04 -27.10
N ILE A 373 44.66 32.14 -27.67
CA ILE A 373 46.05 32.56 -27.55
C ILE A 373 46.15 33.48 -26.35
N GLU A 374 46.79 33.00 -25.30
CA GLU A 374 47.05 33.75 -24.08
C GLU A 374 48.36 34.52 -24.24
N ALA A 375 48.30 35.84 -24.15
CA ALA A 375 49.47 36.70 -24.19
C ALA A 375 49.46 37.71 -23.05
N HIS A 376 50.65 38.21 -22.71
CA HIS A 376 50.83 39.19 -21.65
C HIS A 376 51.42 40.47 -22.24
N ILE A 377 50.69 41.57 -22.12
CA ILE A 377 51.07 42.89 -22.64
C ILE A 377 51.42 43.85 -21.52
N ALA A 378 52.21 44.88 -21.82
CA ALA A 378 52.47 45.94 -20.86
C ALA A 378 51.16 46.68 -20.52
N SER A 379 51.04 47.17 -19.29
CA SER A 379 49.82 47.86 -18.85
C SER A 379 49.52 49.09 -19.72
N GLU A 380 50.56 49.79 -20.18
CA GLU A 380 50.47 50.95 -21.07
C GLU A 380 49.91 50.58 -22.45
N ASP A 381 50.26 49.39 -22.97
CA ASP A 381 49.78 48.89 -24.25
C ASP A 381 48.31 48.43 -24.20
N SER A 382 47.82 48.05 -23.02
CA SER A 382 46.44 47.59 -22.83
C SER A 382 45.39 48.68 -23.11
N TYR A 383 45.75 49.96 -22.97
CA TYR A 383 44.88 51.08 -23.30
C TYR A 383 44.71 51.30 -24.82
N ASN A 384 45.61 50.72 -25.63
CA ASN A 384 45.65 50.93 -27.08
C ASN A 384 44.96 49.81 -27.87
N ILE A 385 44.35 48.85 -27.19
CA ILE A 385 43.67 47.70 -27.80
C ILE A 385 42.23 47.60 -27.29
N THR A 386 41.33 47.06 -28.13
CA THR A 386 39.91 46.90 -27.79
C THR A 386 39.43 45.50 -28.08
N ILE A 387 38.53 44.96 -27.24
CA ILE A 387 37.88 43.66 -27.50
C ILE A 387 37.25 43.67 -28.91
N ASN A 388 37.27 42.52 -29.59
CA ASN A 388 36.89 42.29 -30.98
C ASN A 388 37.82 42.91 -32.04
N GLN A 389 38.95 43.50 -31.66
CA GLN A 389 39.96 43.95 -32.60
C GLN A 389 40.62 42.74 -33.30
N PRO A 390 40.85 42.78 -34.63
CA PRO A 390 41.60 41.75 -35.33
C PRO A 390 43.07 41.77 -34.93
N VAL A 391 43.63 40.59 -34.67
CA VAL A 391 45.04 40.40 -34.30
C VAL A 391 45.68 39.45 -35.29
N ILE A 392 46.83 39.85 -35.83
CA ILE A 392 47.59 39.00 -36.76
C ILE A 392 48.46 38.04 -35.94
N ILE A 393 48.38 36.74 -36.23
CA ILE A 393 49.08 35.64 -35.59
C ILE A 393 50.01 35.00 -36.63
N ASN A 394 51.29 34.80 -36.30
CA ASN A 394 52.32 34.22 -37.20
C ASN A 394 52.33 34.84 -38.62
N ASP A 395 52.13 36.16 -38.69
CA ASP A 395 52.17 37.01 -39.89
C ASP A 395 51.00 36.88 -40.89
N ASN A 396 50.20 35.80 -40.87
CA ASN A 396 49.13 35.58 -41.85
C ASN A 396 47.78 35.12 -41.29
N LEU A 397 47.72 34.61 -40.06
CA LEU A 397 46.47 34.16 -39.45
C LEU A 397 45.79 35.33 -38.74
N VAL A 398 44.46 35.41 -38.81
CA VAL A 398 43.70 36.49 -38.16
C VAL A 398 42.86 35.88 -37.04
N GLY A 399 43.18 36.25 -35.80
CA GLY A 399 42.37 35.97 -34.61
C GLY A 399 41.63 37.22 -34.15
N MET A 400 40.71 37.04 -33.21
CA MET A 400 39.96 38.15 -32.61
C MET A 400 40.30 38.27 -31.12
N LEU A 401 40.66 39.47 -30.67
CA LEU A 401 40.86 39.72 -29.24
C LEU A 401 39.54 39.50 -28.49
N SER A 402 39.45 38.44 -27.69
CA SER A 402 38.21 38.05 -27.02
C SER A 402 38.14 38.54 -25.58
N ASN A 403 39.27 38.71 -24.92
CA ASN A 403 39.32 39.11 -23.51
C ASN A 403 40.54 39.96 -23.20
N ILE A 404 40.35 40.97 -22.35
CA ILE A 404 41.41 41.75 -21.70
C ILE A 404 41.14 41.63 -20.21
N SER A 405 42.10 41.04 -19.47
CA SER A 405 41.95 40.88 -18.03
C SER A 405 41.78 42.24 -17.36
N PRO A 406 40.80 42.41 -16.45
CA PRO A 406 40.56 43.67 -15.76
C PRO A 406 41.66 44.02 -14.74
N SER A 407 42.59 43.11 -14.49
CA SER A 407 43.72 43.29 -13.58
C SER A 407 45.03 42.87 -14.21
N ALA A 408 46.09 43.65 -13.95
CA ALA A 408 47.46 43.25 -14.21
C ALA A 408 47.96 42.28 -13.13
N ASP A 409 48.82 41.35 -13.52
CA ASP A 409 49.54 40.50 -12.58
C ASP A 409 50.51 41.34 -11.72
N GLN A 410 50.45 41.18 -10.39
CA GLN A 410 51.17 42.06 -9.46
C GLN A 410 52.69 41.90 -9.51
N VAL A 411 53.19 40.75 -9.98
CA VAL A 411 54.63 40.46 -10.07
C VAL A 411 55.19 40.96 -11.39
N THR A 412 54.50 40.64 -12.49
CA THR A 412 54.99 40.95 -13.85
C THR A 412 54.54 42.31 -14.37
N ARG A 413 53.55 42.95 -13.72
CA ARG A 413 52.88 44.20 -14.14
C ARG A 413 52.29 44.15 -15.55
N LYS A 414 52.05 42.95 -16.08
CA LYS A 414 51.45 42.72 -17.39
C LYS A 414 49.98 42.40 -17.28
N VAL A 415 49.21 42.84 -18.27
CA VAL A 415 47.80 42.50 -18.44
C VAL A 415 47.70 41.24 -19.29
N LYS A 416 46.98 40.23 -18.81
CA LYS A 416 46.67 39.03 -19.59
C LYS A 416 45.60 39.37 -20.62
N ILE A 417 45.83 38.97 -21.86
CA ILE A 417 44.87 39.06 -22.96
C ILE A 417 44.66 37.68 -23.58
N GLU A 418 43.47 37.44 -24.11
CA GLU A 418 43.12 36.20 -24.80
C GLU A 418 42.58 36.52 -26.19
N ILE A 419 43.08 35.82 -27.19
CA ILE A 419 42.67 35.97 -28.59
C ILE A 419 42.04 34.65 -29.02
N LEU A 420 40.77 34.70 -29.43
CA LEU A 420 40.07 33.54 -29.97
C LEU A 420 40.45 33.33 -31.44
N PHE A 421 40.75 32.09 -31.78
CA PHE A 421 41.04 31.68 -33.15
C PHE A 421 40.24 30.42 -33.52
N ASP A 422 39.59 30.46 -34.68
CA ASP A 422 38.96 29.27 -35.29
C ASP A 422 40.05 28.42 -35.94
N ASN A 423 40.39 27.35 -35.24
CA ASN A 423 41.43 26.41 -35.63
C ASN A 423 40.84 25.16 -36.30
N SER A 424 39.72 25.30 -37.01
CA SER A 424 39.08 24.19 -37.74
C SER A 424 40.00 23.55 -38.79
N LEU A 425 40.98 24.30 -39.31
CA LEU A 425 42.00 23.83 -40.25
C LEU A 425 43.27 23.26 -39.57
N GLY A 426 43.38 23.35 -38.24
CA GLY A 426 44.51 22.81 -37.48
C GLY A 426 45.83 23.59 -37.65
N GLU A 427 45.74 24.88 -37.99
CA GLU A 427 46.89 25.76 -38.26
C GLU A 427 47.69 26.12 -37.00
N LEU A 428 47.05 26.11 -35.83
CA LEU A 428 47.68 26.35 -34.54
C LEU A 428 47.68 25.08 -33.68
N ILE A 429 48.88 24.72 -33.20
CA ILE A 429 49.05 23.59 -32.29
C ILE A 429 48.96 24.12 -30.85
N PRO A 430 48.08 23.57 -29.99
CA PRO A 430 48.03 23.93 -28.57
C PRO A 430 49.38 23.76 -27.87
N GLU A 431 49.60 24.56 -26.83
CA GLU A 431 50.82 24.69 -26.03
C GLU A 431 52.07 25.18 -26.80
N THR A 432 51.89 25.67 -28.03
CA THR A 432 52.97 26.32 -28.79
C THR A 432 52.96 27.84 -28.62
N PHE A 433 54.12 28.45 -28.85
CA PHE A 433 54.25 29.90 -28.88
C PHE A 433 53.93 30.43 -30.28
N VAL A 434 53.16 31.52 -30.32
CA VAL A 434 52.83 32.23 -31.56
C VAL A 434 53.19 33.71 -31.42
N LYS A 435 53.54 34.34 -32.52
CA LYS A 435 53.80 35.78 -32.56
C LYS A 435 52.50 36.51 -32.87
N ILE A 436 52.17 37.51 -32.08
CA ILE A 436 50.97 38.34 -32.26
C ILE A 436 51.33 39.80 -32.55
N LYS A 437 50.61 40.40 -33.50
CA LYS A 437 50.78 41.80 -33.91
C LYS A 437 49.42 42.49 -33.96
N PHE A 438 49.32 43.61 -33.24
CA PHE A 438 48.19 44.53 -33.33
C PHE A 438 48.46 45.55 -34.45
N GLN A 439 47.44 45.86 -35.26
CA GLN A 439 47.53 46.91 -36.28
C GLN A 439 47.46 48.29 -35.59
N LYS A 440 48.44 49.18 -35.84
CA LYS A 440 48.45 50.57 -35.33
C LYS A 440 47.54 51.47 -36.19
N LYS A 441 46.87 52.45 -35.56
CA LYS A 441 46.25 53.61 -36.23
C LYS A 441 47.29 54.73 -36.41
N GLU A 442 47.38 55.35 -37.58
CA GLU A 442 48.22 56.55 -37.85
C GLU A 442 47.40 57.84 -37.73
N ASP A 443 47.95 58.87 -37.06
CA ASP A 443 47.35 60.21 -36.86
C ASP A 443 48.07 61.28 -37.72
N THR A 444 47.33 62.15 -38.44
CA THR A 444 47.84 63.19 -39.35
C THR A 444 47.31 64.60 -39.00
N ASN A 445 48.16 65.61 -38.69
CA ASN A 445 47.86 67.06 -38.85
C ASN A 445 49.00 68.06 -38.44
N THR A 446 49.50 68.95 -39.34
CA THR A 446 50.12 70.29 -39.03
C THR A 446 50.26 71.19 -40.28
N ASN A 447 49.97 72.51 -40.19
CA ASN A 447 50.18 73.56 -41.21
C ASN A 447 50.86 74.80 -40.56
N SER A 448 52.14 75.10 -40.81
CA SER A 448 52.89 76.22 -40.18
C SER A 448 53.89 76.93 -41.12
N ILE A 449 54.12 78.26 -40.96
CA ILE A 449 55.00 79.11 -41.81
C ILE A 449 56.45 79.05 -41.31
N MET A 450 57.39 78.72 -42.20
CA MET A 450 58.83 78.66 -41.89
C MET A 450 59.67 79.64 -42.73
N ILE A 451 60.55 80.41 -42.08
CA ILE A 451 61.50 81.33 -42.71
C ILE A 451 62.95 80.92 -42.43
N PRO A 452 63.94 81.23 -43.29
CA PRO A 452 65.33 80.90 -43.04
C PRO A 452 65.87 81.61 -41.79
N LEU A 453 66.55 80.89 -40.89
CA LEU A 453 67.03 81.47 -39.63
C LEU A 453 67.97 82.67 -39.84
N ARG A 454 68.74 82.67 -40.95
CA ARG A 454 69.71 83.72 -41.28
C ARG A 454 69.11 85.12 -41.51
N VAL A 455 67.80 85.22 -41.77
CA VAL A 455 67.16 86.52 -42.03
C VAL A 455 66.62 87.18 -40.77
N VAL A 456 66.64 86.45 -39.65
CA VAL A 456 66.12 86.90 -38.37
C VAL A 456 67.24 87.54 -37.57
N THR A 457 67.05 88.78 -37.16
CA THR A 457 67.94 89.45 -36.22
C THR A 457 67.45 89.21 -34.81
N ILE A 458 68.28 88.55 -34.00
CA ILE A 458 68.00 88.23 -32.60
C ILE A 458 68.81 89.18 -31.73
N THR A 459 68.14 90.04 -30.97
CA THR A 459 68.76 90.87 -29.93
C THR A 459 68.31 90.38 -28.55
N GLN A 460 68.92 90.89 -27.48
CA GLN A 460 68.54 90.50 -26.11
C GLN A 460 67.08 90.85 -25.77
N ASN A 461 66.48 91.85 -26.43
CA ASN A 461 65.13 92.33 -26.10
C ASN A 461 64.06 92.01 -27.15
N GLU A 462 64.42 91.72 -28.40
CA GLU A 462 63.46 91.51 -29.49
C GLU A 462 64.06 90.68 -30.64
N HIS A 463 63.18 89.93 -31.32
CA HIS A 463 63.47 89.24 -32.58
C HIS A 463 62.72 89.94 -33.70
N PHE A 464 63.41 90.25 -34.79
CA PHE A 464 62.80 90.99 -35.88
C PHE A 464 63.39 90.64 -37.24
N VAL A 465 62.64 90.96 -38.29
CA VAL A 465 63.06 90.92 -39.68
C VAL A 465 62.84 92.28 -40.32
N PHE A 466 63.56 92.58 -41.41
CA PHE A 466 63.26 93.75 -42.23
C PHE A 466 62.40 93.35 -43.42
N ILE A 467 61.29 94.07 -43.61
CA ILE A 467 60.42 93.94 -44.78
C ILE A 467 60.54 95.19 -45.66
N VAL A 468 60.30 95.04 -46.96
CA VAL A 468 60.35 96.15 -47.92
C VAL A 468 59.04 96.95 -47.91
N ASN A 469 59.13 98.28 -47.74
CA ASN A 469 58.01 99.22 -47.83
C ASN A 469 57.92 99.81 -49.25
N LYS A 470 56.75 99.66 -49.90
CA LYS A 470 56.55 99.87 -51.35
C LYS A 470 56.17 101.32 -51.74
N ASP A 471 56.22 102.27 -50.80
CA ASP A 471 55.57 103.60 -50.92
C ASP A 471 56.41 104.73 -51.55
N ILE A 472 57.67 104.53 -51.95
CA ILE A 472 58.42 105.54 -52.75
C ILE A 472 58.93 104.89 -54.02
N GLN A 473 58.21 105.09 -55.12
CA GLN A 473 58.70 104.84 -56.48
C GLN A 473 58.97 106.20 -57.13
N SER A 474 60.23 106.45 -57.50
CA SER A 474 60.52 107.41 -58.58
C SER A 474 60.95 106.61 -59.80
N GLU A 475 60.30 106.95 -60.91
CA GLU A 475 60.35 106.24 -62.18
C GLU A 475 61.76 106.25 -62.81
N LYS A 476 62.16 105.06 -63.26
CA LYS A 476 63.27 104.72 -64.16
C LYS A 476 64.67 104.54 -63.56
N SER A 477 65.03 103.25 -63.60
CA SER A 477 66.35 102.61 -63.72
C SER A 477 67.22 102.37 -62.50
N ASP A 478 66.85 102.81 -61.30
CA ASP A 478 67.42 102.28 -60.06
C ASP A 478 66.34 102.20 -58.99
N SER A 479 65.67 101.05 -58.85
CA SER A 479 64.57 100.85 -57.89
C SER A 479 65.10 100.87 -56.45
N ILE A 480 64.97 102.03 -55.82
CA ILE A 480 65.28 102.23 -54.42
C ILE A 480 63.99 102.18 -53.60
N ALA A 481 63.96 101.39 -52.53
CA ALA A 481 62.82 101.25 -51.62
C ALA A 481 63.23 101.52 -50.18
N THR A 482 62.25 101.80 -49.32
CA THR A 482 62.49 101.93 -47.88
C THR A 482 62.24 100.59 -47.20
N ILE A 483 62.94 100.29 -46.11
CA ILE A 483 62.71 99.09 -45.30
C ILE A 483 62.06 99.43 -43.96
N LYS A 484 61.26 98.50 -43.46
CA LYS A 484 60.62 98.58 -42.14
C LYS A 484 61.03 97.40 -41.28
N LYS A 485 61.41 97.68 -40.04
CA LYS A 485 61.65 96.67 -39.00
C LYS A 485 60.33 96.13 -38.47
N VAL A 486 60.17 94.79 -38.46
CA VAL A 486 58.98 94.10 -37.95
C VAL A 486 59.39 93.04 -36.92
N ILE A 487 58.85 93.17 -35.71
CA ILE A 487 59.07 92.24 -34.59
C ILE A 487 58.27 90.96 -34.82
N ILE A 488 58.87 89.79 -34.59
CA ILE A 488 58.27 88.47 -34.81
C ILE A 488 58.46 87.55 -33.59
N ASN A 489 57.56 86.57 -33.43
CA ASN A 489 57.66 85.50 -32.44
C ASN A 489 58.02 84.16 -33.11
N LEU A 490 59.06 83.51 -32.59
CA LEU A 490 59.64 82.29 -33.16
C LEU A 490 59.13 81.04 -32.45
N GLY A 491 58.97 79.95 -33.22
CA GLY A 491 58.61 78.60 -32.76
C GLY A 491 59.77 77.62 -32.92
N GLN A 492 59.47 76.38 -33.33
CA GLN A 492 60.51 75.35 -33.45
C GLN A 492 61.48 75.64 -34.59
N ILE A 493 62.76 75.39 -34.36
CA ILE A 493 63.80 75.39 -35.39
C ILE A 493 63.84 74.00 -36.02
N SER A 494 63.69 73.93 -37.34
CA SER A 494 63.76 72.69 -38.11
C SER A 494 64.76 72.86 -39.25
N GLY A 495 65.98 72.37 -39.03
CA GLY A 495 67.09 72.52 -39.97
C GLY A 495 67.59 73.97 -40.06
N ASP A 496 67.60 74.54 -41.27
CA ASP A 496 68.05 75.91 -41.57
C ASP A 496 66.92 76.96 -41.49
N LYS A 497 65.70 76.52 -41.14
CA LYS A 497 64.52 77.37 -41.02
C LYS A 497 63.99 77.38 -39.60
N VAL A 498 63.31 78.48 -39.26
CA VAL A 498 62.60 78.66 -38.01
C VAL A 498 61.13 78.91 -38.31
N GLU A 499 60.28 78.28 -37.52
CA GLU A 499 58.85 78.53 -37.50
C GLU A 499 58.54 79.94 -36.98
N VAL A 500 57.65 80.66 -37.66
CA VAL A 500 57.11 81.94 -37.17
C VAL A 500 55.72 81.70 -36.63
N ILE A 501 55.55 81.88 -35.33
CA ILE A 501 54.24 81.73 -34.65
C ILE A 501 53.36 82.95 -34.93
N SER A 502 53.94 84.16 -34.94
CA SER A 502 53.21 85.41 -35.22
C SER A 502 54.14 86.58 -35.58
N GLY A 503 53.57 87.63 -36.20
CA GLY A 503 54.26 88.89 -36.54
C GLY A 503 54.60 89.08 -38.02
N LEU A 504 54.36 88.06 -38.85
CA LEU A 504 54.63 88.08 -40.29
C LEU A 504 53.45 87.51 -41.08
N SER A 505 53.11 88.11 -42.21
CA SER A 505 52.13 87.62 -43.17
C SER A 505 52.81 86.86 -44.32
N LYS A 506 52.08 85.97 -45.00
CA LYS A 506 52.61 85.21 -46.15
C LYS A 506 52.98 86.11 -47.35
N ASP A 507 52.44 87.32 -47.40
CA ASP A 507 52.66 88.29 -48.48
C ASP A 507 53.78 89.30 -48.20
N ASP A 508 54.44 89.21 -47.03
CA ASP A 508 55.54 90.12 -46.67
C ASP A 508 56.85 89.73 -47.37
N GLU A 509 57.46 90.68 -48.09
CA GLU A 509 58.77 90.49 -48.73
C GLU A 509 59.91 90.80 -47.75
N ILE A 510 60.60 89.76 -47.29
CA ILE A 510 61.71 89.84 -46.32
C ILE A 510 63.04 90.09 -47.03
N VAL A 511 63.86 90.98 -46.47
CA VAL A 511 65.22 91.24 -46.94
C VAL A 511 66.16 90.09 -46.55
N LEU A 512 66.80 89.45 -47.53
CA LEU A 512 67.61 88.24 -47.30
C LEU A 512 69.10 88.51 -47.00
N ASN A 513 69.65 89.65 -47.45
CA ASN A 513 71.09 89.92 -47.48
C ASN A 513 71.46 91.26 -46.83
N ASN A 514 72.72 91.41 -46.38
CA ASN A 514 73.30 92.64 -45.78
C ASN A 514 72.57 93.21 -44.54
N ILE A 515 71.83 92.36 -43.83
CA ILE A 515 70.92 92.71 -42.72
C ILE A 515 71.63 93.50 -41.61
N ASN A 516 72.89 93.18 -41.29
CA ASN A 516 73.65 93.85 -40.23
C ASN A 516 73.97 95.33 -40.49
N SER A 517 73.90 95.79 -41.75
CA SER A 517 74.15 97.20 -42.12
C SER A 517 72.86 98.04 -42.21
N LEU A 518 71.70 97.41 -42.04
CA LEU A 518 70.40 98.05 -42.22
C LEU A 518 69.93 98.75 -40.95
N LYS A 519 69.24 99.88 -41.14
CA LYS A 519 68.52 100.60 -40.08
C LYS A 519 67.08 100.79 -40.51
N ASP A 520 66.17 100.81 -39.55
CA ASP A 520 64.75 101.05 -39.81
C ASP A 520 64.53 102.37 -40.56
N GLY A 521 63.69 102.37 -41.60
CA GLY A 521 63.49 103.50 -42.51
C GLY A 521 64.62 103.73 -43.54
N GLY A 522 65.67 102.89 -43.55
CA GLY A 522 66.78 102.98 -44.50
C GLY A 522 66.33 102.80 -45.94
N ILE A 523 67.00 103.49 -46.87
CA ILE A 523 66.76 103.39 -48.31
C ILE A 523 67.72 102.33 -48.88
N VAL A 524 67.17 101.28 -49.49
CA VAL A 524 67.92 100.17 -50.09
C VAL A 524 67.60 100.05 -51.57
N LYS A 525 68.60 99.70 -52.39
CA LYS A 525 68.38 99.32 -53.78
C LYS A 525 67.90 97.87 -53.81
N ILE A 526 66.76 97.61 -54.45
CA ILE A 526 66.21 96.26 -54.59
C ILE A 526 66.88 95.59 -55.79
N GLU A 527 67.64 94.53 -55.52
CA GLU A 527 67.96 93.50 -56.50
C GLU A 527 66.97 92.36 -56.28
N LYS A 528 66.04 92.17 -57.22
CA LYS A 528 65.04 91.09 -57.16
C LYS A 528 65.65 89.74 -57.52
#